data_AF-A0ABD5Q379-F1
#
_entry.id   AF-A0ABD5Q379-F1
#
_cell.length_a   1.000
_cell.length_b   1.000
_cell.length_c   1.000
_cell.angle_alpha   90.00
_cell.angle_beta   90.00
_cell.angle_gamma   90.00
#
_symmetry.space_group_name_H-M   'P 1'
#
loop_
_entity.id
_entity.type
_entity.pdbx_description
1 polymer ?
#
loop_
_entity_poly.entity_id
_entity_poly.type
_entity_poly.pdbx_seq_one_letter_code
_entity_poly.pdbx_strand_id
1 'polypeptide(L)' 'MPKTTVQVTESTVETSDGDTRETKQYRVTIPKQMAEFFSLEQGDELEWSSGSASNKMEVTVHKND' A
#
# COMPACT_ATOMS: atom_id res chain seq x y z
N MET A 1 -10.82 -12.11 11.36
CA MET A 1 -9.74 -11.62 10.47
C MET A 1 -9.30 -10.26 10.98
N PRO A 2 -7.99 -9.98 11.00
CA PRO A 2 -7.49 -8.65 11.34
C PRO A 2 -8.02 -7.60 10.36
N LYS A 3 -8.22 -6.38 10.84
CA LYS A 3 -8.62 -5.22 10.03
C LYS A 3 -7.61 -4.11 10.27
N THR A 4 -7.21 -3.43 9.20
CA THR A 4 -6.39 -2.21 9.27
C THR A 4 -7.14 -1.07 8.61
N THR A 5 -6.77 0.15 9.00
CA THR A 5 -7.34 1.37 8.44
C THR A 5 -6.35 1.99 7.46
N VAL A 6 -6.84 2.50 6.34
CA VAL A 6 -6.02 3.26 5.40
C VAL A 6 -5.57 4.56 6.06
N GLN A 7 -4.28 4.82 6.01
CA GLN A 7 -3.69 6.09 6.40
C GLN A 7 -3.45 6.94 5.17
N VAL A 8 -3.75 8.24 5.27
CA VAL A 8 -3.61 9.19 4.18
C VAL A 8 -2.72 10.32 4.66
N THR A 9 -1.63 10.56 3.95
CA THR A 9 -0.75 11.71 4.18
C THR A 9 -0.83 12.61 2.96
N GLU A 10 -1.20 13.87 3.20
CA GLU A 10 -1.22 14.92 2.19
C GLU A 10 -0.07 15.89 2.48
N SER A 11 0.67 16.26 1.45
CA SER A 11 1.73 17.26 1.55
C SER A 11 1.71 18.17 0.34
N THR A 12 2.09 19.41 0.58
CA THR A 12 2.20 20.44 -0.44
C THR A 12 3.67 20.77 -0.60
N VAL A 13 4.20 20.60 -1.81
CA VAL A 13 5.60 20.87 -2.13
C VAL A 13 5.66 22.03 -3.10
N GLU A 14 6.29 23.13 -2.71
CA GLU A 14 6.66 24.19 -3.63
C GLU A 14 7.85 23.72 -4.46
N THR A 15 7.70 23.74 -5.78
CA THR A 15 8.78 23.44 -6.72
C THR A 15 9.66 24.69 -6.86
N SER A 16 10.90 24.49 -7.32
CA SER A 16 11.85 25.57 -7.57
C SER A 16 11.35 26.63 -8.56
N ASP A 17 10.35 26.27 -9.38
CA ASP A 17 9.75 27.14 -10.40
C ASP A 17 8.59 27.99 -9.83
N GLY A 18 8.30 27.88 -8.54
CA GLY A 18 7.21 28.60 -7.86
C GLY A 18 5.84 27.92 -7.95
N ASP A 19 5.77 26.75 -8.58
CA ASP A 19 4.54 25.96 -8.66
C ASP A 19 4.33 25.14 -7.39
N THR A 20 3.07 24.99 -7.01
CA THR A 20 2.70 24.16 -5.87
C THR A 20 2.23 22.79 -6.34
N ARG A 21 2.87 21.72 -5.89
CA ARG A 21 2.45 20.34 -6.13
C ARG A 21 1.85 19.72 -4.89
N GLU A 22 0.59 19.32 -4.97
CA GLU A 22 -0.04 18.47 -3.96
C GLU A 22 0.39 17.01 -4.17
N THR A 23 0.78 16.36 -3.07
CA THR A 23 1.12 14.94 -3.02
C THR A 23 0.21 14.26 -2.01
N LYS A 24 -0.46 13.19 -2.43
CA LYS A 24 -1.33 12.38 -1.58
C LYS A 24 -0.86 10.94 -1.57
N GLN A 25 -0.53 10.43 -0.40
CA GLN A 25 -0.04 9.07 -0.23
C GLN A 25 -1.00 8.26 0.65
N TYR A 26 -1.45 7.13 0.12
CA TYR A 26 -2.23 6.14 0.83
C TYR A 26 -1.30 5.04 1.34
N ARG A 27 -1.48 4.63 2.59
CA ARG A 27 -0.70 3.56 3.22
C ARG A 27 -1.65 2.63 3.96
N VAL A 28 -1.32 1.34 3.97
CA VAL A 28 -1.98 0.34 4.79
C VAL A 28 -0.93 -0.48 5.51
N THR A 29 -1.19 -0.81 6.77
CA THR A 29 -0.33 -1.72 7.53
C THR A 29 -0.78 -3.15 7.27
N ILE A 30 0.16 -4.04 6.99
CA ILE A 30 -0.10 -5.48 6.89
C ILE A 30 -0.14 -6.05 8.31
N PRO A 31 -1.24 -6.71 8.74
CA PRO A 31 -1.30 -7.35 10.04
C PRO A 31 -0.21 -8.41 10.20
N LYS A 32 0.43 -8.47 11.37
CA LYS A 32 1.49 -9.45 11.68
C LYS A 32 1.11 -10.89 11.30
N GLN A 33 -0.10 -11.32 11.66
CA GLN A 33 -0.60 -12.65 11.34
C GLN A 33 -0.62 -12.95 9.82
N MET A 34 -0.96 -11.95 9.00
CA MET A 34 -0.97 -12.11 7.54
C MET A 34 0.45 -12.12 6.98
N ALA A 35 1.33 -11.26 7.51
CA ALA A 35 2.73 -11.23 7.13
C ALA A 35 3.43 -12.57 7.42
N GLU A 36 3.19 -13.15 8.61
CA GLU A 36 3.73 -14.46 8.99
C GLU A 36 3.12 -15.59 8.15
N PHE A 37 1.81 -15.54 7.86
CA PHE A 37 1.14 -16.56 7.05
C PHE A 37 1.68 -16.63 5.62
N PHE A 38 1.97 -15.49 5.00
CA PHE A 38 2.56 -15.42 3.66
C PHE A 38 4.09 -15.37 3.68
N SER A 39 4.72 -15.55 4.85
CA SER A 39 6.18 -15.45 5.04
C SER A 39 6.79 -14.21 4.40
N LEU A 40 6.15 -13.05 4.56
CA LEU A 40 6.60 -11.80 3.91
C LEU A 40 7.96 -11.36 4.44
N GLU A 41 8.85 -11.02 3.54
CA GLU A 41 10.20 -10.57 3.85
C GLU A 41 10.49 -9.18 3.27
N GLN A 42 11.55 -8.54 3.77
CA GLN A 42 11.98 -7.27 3.21
C GLN A 42 12.46 -7.48 1.77
N GLY A 43 11.84 -6.76 0.84
CA GLY A 43 12.16 -6.88 -0.59
C GLY A 43 11.15 -7.70 -1.39
N ASP A 44 10.21 -8.39 -0.74
CA ASP A 44 9.04 -8.95 -1.41
C ASP A 44 8.19 -7.84 -2.04
N GLU A 45 7.64 -8.12 -3.22
CA GLU A 45 6.75 -7.21 -3.93
C GLU A 45 5.29 -7.62 -3.72
N LEU A 46 4.41 -6.62 -3.60
CA LEU A 46 2.97 -6.79 -3.51
C LEU A 46 2.30 -6.17 -4.73
N GLU A 47 1.70 -7.01 -5.55
CA GLU A 47 0.87 -6.58 -6.67
C GLU A 47 -0.59 -6.45 -6.19
N TRP A 48 -1.23 -5.34 -6.53
CA TRP A 48 -2.59 -5.03 -6.12
C TRP A 48 -3.50 -4.97 -7.35
N SER A 49 -4.62 -5.67 -7.31
CA SER A 49 -5.60 -5.67 -8.39
C SER A 49 -7.02 -5.49 -7.84
N SER A 50 -7.91 -4.99 -8.68
CA SER A 50 -9.34 -4.99 -8.38
C SER A 50 -9.85 -6.43 -8.47
N GLY A 51 -10.42 -6.94 -7.39
CA GLY A 51 -11.00 -8.28 -7.39
C GLY A 51 -12.31 -8.34 -8.18
N SER A 52 -12.88 -9.54 -8.25
CA SER A 52 -14.17 -9.80 -8.94
C SER A 52 -15.39 -9.04 -8.40
N ALA A 53 -15.26 -8.32 -7.27
CA ALA A 53 -16.32 -7.50 -6.68
C ALA A 53 -15.82 -6.07 -6.40
N SER A 54 -16.71 -5.09 -6.51
CA SER A 54 -16.38 -3.64 -6.45
C SER A 54 -15.75 -3.17 -5.14
N ASN A 55 -15.90 -3.92 -4.05
CA ASN A 55 -15.35 -3.63 -2.73
C ASN A 55 -14.30 -4.66 -2.29
N LYS A 56 -13.75 -5.42 -3.24
CA LYS A 56 -12.68 -6.38 -2.98
C LYS A 56 -11.43 -5.97 -3.75
N MET A 57 -10.32 -5.98 -3.01
CA MET A 57 -8.99 -5.83 -3.57
C MET A 57 -8.28 -7.15 -3.38
N GLU A 58 -7.62 -7.62 -4.42
CA GLU A 58 -6.80 -8.82 -4.40
C GLU A 58 -5.33 -8.39 -4.35
N VAL A 59 -4.54 -9.13 -3.57
CA VAL A 59 -3.11 -8.88 -3.40
C VAL A 59 -2.36 -10.15 -3.71
N THR A 60 -1.42 -10.07 -4.64
CA THR A 60 -0.51 -11.16 -4.98
C THR A 60 0.87 -10.85 -4.44
N VAL A 61 1.47 -11.82 -3.76
CA VAL A 61 2.81 -11.71 -3.20
C VAL A 61 3.78 -12.30 -4.21
N HIS A 62 4.75 -11.48 -4.65
CA HIS A 62 5.87 -11.92 -5.47
C HIS A 62 7.09 -12.03 -4.57
N LYS A 63 7.60 -13.25 -4.42
CA LYS A 63 8.80 -13.52 -3.64
C LYS A 63 10.02 -13.07 -4.41
N ASN A 64 10.90 -12.34 -3.73
CA ASN A 64 12.21 -12.04 -4.28
C ASN A 64 13.13 -13.24 -3.95
N ASP A 65 13.77 -13.80 -4.98
CA ASP A 65 14.69 -14.95 -4.85
C ASP A 65 16.02 -14.58 -4.17
#